data_AF-A0A7C4NQ35-F1
#
_entry.id   AF-A0A7C4NQ35-F1
#
_cell.length_a   1.000
_cell.length_b   1.000
_cell.length_c   1.000
_cell.angle_alpha   90.00
_cell.angle_beta   90.00
_cell.angle_gamma   90.00
#
_symmetry.space_group_name_H-M   'P 1'
#
loop_
_entity.id
_entity.type
_entity.pdbx_description
1 polymer ?
#
loop_
_entity_poly.entity_id
_entity_poly.type
_entity_poly.pdbx_seq_one_letter_code
_entity_poly.pdbx_strand_id
1 'polypeptide(L)'
;IVGALGDLQDKSSGKRELDGLNKLIVEDAVRSGLLKVSDDLLFYGRSYRPIHLALASTTSPYIPGISGSEAHAVSFLNSIQIRLKEDDRWRVFAELSEDEKKTIYNGLMKYLSSLNFPPSIVNELVGKVYELTREEEWTPLKDAREYASLLNACGKTENEWIGIAIAMGSRGEILLQAQKILEEYKRRLSEVLEYLIRRENWQELKYIIAIDGGTMIEERMVSSASSILSSSDLLPEDKPLIMLATKGDRVKASARASMKLVKRGLNLGIVMKKAAERVGGVGGGHNVAAGAEIPLAKKTMFLAEVDSIVGEVLAS
;
A
#
# COMPACT_ATOMS: atom_id res chain seq x y z
N ILE A 1 -0.33 11.49 -13.85
CA ILE A 1 -1.41 11.20 -12.87
C ILE A 1 -1.32 9.76 -12.38
N VAL A 2 -1.55 8.74 -13.23
CA VAL A 2 -1.42 7.30 -12.84
C VAL A 2 -0.07 7.02 -12.15
N GLY A 3 1.05 7.40 -12.76
CA GLY A 3 2.37 7.23 -12.13
C GLY A 3 2.53 7.96 -10.79
N ALA A 4 2.07 9.21 -10.69
CA ALA A 4 2.14 9.98 -9.44
C ALA A 4 1.33 9.34 -8.30
N LEU A 5 0.17 8.75 -8.61
CA LEU A 5 -0.62 7.98 -7.65
C LEU A 5 0.04 6.65 -7.27
N GLY A 6 0.73 6.00 -8.23
CA GLY A 6 1.56 4.81 -7.98
C GLY A 6 2.72 5.09 -7.02
N ASP A 7 3.28 6.29 -7.08
CA ASP A 7 4.33 6.79 -6.19
C ASP A 7 3.80 7.39 -4.88
N LEU A 8 2.49 7.27 -4.62
CA LEU A 8 1.83 7.78 -3.41
C LEU A 8 2.02 9.30 -3.20
N GLN A 9 2.20 10.07 -4.28
CA GLN A 9 2.41 11.51 -4.21
C GLN A 9 1.14 12.27 -3.78
N ASP A 10 -0.01 11.60 -3.69
CA ASP A 10 -1.23 12.16 -3.12
C ASP A 10 -1.26 12.09 -1.58
N LYS A 11 -0.18 11.70 -0.91
CA LYS A 11 -0.09 11.66 0.57
C LYS A 11 0.78 12.77 1.15
N SER A 12 1.41 13.61 0.31
CA SER A 12 2.41 14.61 0.70
C SER A 12 1.88 15.72 1.60
N SER A 13 0.62 16.13 1.40
CA SER A 13 0.01 17.31 2.02
C SER A 13 -0.83 17.01 3.26
N GLY A 14 -0.86 15.76 3.73
CA GLY A 14 -1.76 15.30 4.80
C GLY A 14 -3.22 15.14 4.37
N LYS A 15 -3.52 15.40 3.09
CA LYS A 15 -4.78 15.06 2.43
C LYS A 15 -4.49 14.07 1.32
N ARG A 16 -5.43 13.17 1.03
CA ARG A 16 -5.36 12.22 -0.09
C ARG A 16 -5.66 12.89 -1.43
N GLU A 17 -4.80 13.84 -1.82
CA GLU A 17 -4.94 14.63 -3.05
C GLU A 17 -3.58 14.96 -3.68
N LEU A 18 -3.51 14.92 -5.01
CA LEU A 18 -2.36 15.39 -5.79
C LEU A 18 -2.25 16.91 -5.72
N ASP A 19 -1.08 17.40 -5.31
CA ASP A 19 -0.78 18.82 -5.10
C ASP A 19 0.40 19.32 -5.97
N GLY A 20 0.85 20.55 -5.74
CA GLY A 20 2.00 21.14 -6.44
C GLY A 20 1.90 21.08 -7.96
N LEU A 21 2.96 20.60 -8.63
CA LEU A 21 2.97 20.44 -10.08
C LEU A 21 1.99 19.36 -10.58
N ASN A 22 1.69 18.35 -9.76
CA ASN A 22 0.69 17.33 -10.14
C ASN A 22 -0.70 17.94 -10.25
N LYS A 23 -1.03 18.93 -9.42
CA LYS A 23 -2.30 19.66 -9.51
C LYS A 23 -2.50 20.33 -10.87
N LEU A 24 -1.44 20.94 -11.43
CA LEU A 24 -1.49 21.56 -12.75
C LEU A 24 -1.80 20.53 -13.85
N ILE A 25 -1.21 19.33 -13.76
CA ILE A 25 -1.47 18.22 -14.69
C ILE A 25 -2.91 17.71 -14.55
N VAL A 26 -3.42 17.61 -13.32
CA VAL A 26 -4.81 17.22 -13.04
C VAL A 26 -5.79 18.24 -13.65
N GLU A 27 -5.58 19.53 -13.41
CA GLU A 27 -6.42 20.60 -13.93
C GLU A 27 -6.46 20.60 -15.46
N ASP A 28 -5.32 20.34 -16.11
CA ASP A 28 -5.25 20.27 -17.57
C ASP A 28 -6.01 19.05 -18.14
N ALA A 29 -5.89 17.90 -17.50
CA ALA A 29 -6.63 16.70 -17.87
C ALA A 29 -8.15 16.87 -17.68
N VAL A 30 -8.57 17.57 -16.62
CA VAL A 30 -10.00 17.90 -16.39
C VAL A 30 -10.52 18.87 -17.45
N ARG A 31 -9.79 19.96 -17.75
CA ARG A 31 -10.17 20.91 -18.82
C ARG A 31 -10.29 20.23 -20.18
N SER A 32 -9.43 19.27 -20.44
CA SER A 32 -9.43 18.47 -21.67
C SER A 32 -10.48 17.35 -21.68
N GLY A 33 -11.27 17.21 -20.61
CA GLY A 33 -12.30 16.17 -20.48
C GLY A 33 -11.74 14.75 -20.42
N LEU A 34 -10.46 14.58 -20.08
CA LEU A 34 -9.76 13.28 -19.96
C LEU A 34 -9.85 12.69 -18.54
N LEU A 35 -10.20 13.53 -17.57
CA LEU A 35 -10.24 13.18 -16.16
C LEU A 35 -11.44 13.81 -15.47
N LYS A 36 -12.08 13.07 -14.57
CA LYS A 36 -13.05 13.56 -13.61
C LYS A 36 -12.49 13.37 -12.20
N VAL A 37 -12.70 14.38 -11.35
CA VAL A 37 -12.21 14.37 -9.97
C VAL A 37 -13.38 14.57 -9.01
N SER A 38 -13.47 13.72 -7.99
CA SER A 38 -14.49 13.81 -6.93
C SER A 38 -13.92 13.40 -5.58
N ASP A 39 -14.58 13.80 -4.49
CA ASP A 39 -14.26 13.33 -3.13
C ASP A 39 -15.08 12.08 -2.83
N ASP A 40 -14.44 11.01 -2.35
CA ASP A 40 -15.14 9.77 -1.96
C ASP A 40 -14.26 8.87 -1.07
N LEU A 41 -14.80 7.70 -0.71
CA LEU A 41 -14.07 6.59 -0.10
C LEU A 41 -13.24 5.82 -1.14
N LEU A 42 -11.94 5.73 -0.89
CA LEU A 42 -10.91 5.14 -1.74
C LEU A 42 -10.84 3.61 -1.64
N PHE A 43 -11.99 2.94 -1.62
CA PHE A 43 -12.04 1.49 -1.70
C PHE A 43 -11.66 1.01 -3.09
N TYR A 44 -10.93 -0.10 -3.15
CA TYR A 44 -10.62 -0.75 -4.41
C TYR A 44 -11.86 -1.42 -5.01
N GLY A 45 -12.04 -1.32 -6.32
CA GLY A 45 -13.18 -1.87 -7.02
C GLY A 45 -14.47 -1.07 -6.79
N ARG A 46 -14.37 0.22 -6.42
CA ARG A 46 -15.51 1.00 -5.94
C ARG A 46 -16.70 1.03 -6.90
N SER A 47 -16.42 1.05 -8.20
CA SER A 47 -17.44 1.16 -9.25
C SER A 47 -17.81 -0.18 -9.87
N TYR A 48 -17.12 -1.28 -9.52
CA TYR A 48 -17.25 -2.52 -10.29
C TYR A 48 -17.14 -3.83 -9.54
N ARG A 49 -16.84 -3.78 -8.25
CA ARG A 49 -16.87 -4.95 -7.37
C ARG A 49 -18.01 -4.84 -6.39
N PRO A 50 -18.67 -5.97 -6.06
CA PRO A 50 -19.54 -6.06 -4.91
C PRO A 50 -18.91 -5.43 -3.67
N ILE A 51 -19.67 -4.69 -2.87
CA ILE A 51 -19.16 -3.92 -1.70
C ILE A 51 -18.27 -4.78 -0.79
N HIS A 52 -18.67 -6.01 -0.50
CA HIS A 52 -17.91 -6.93 0.37
C HIS A 52 -16.57 -7.32 -0.24
N LEU A 53 -16.50 -7.59 -1.55
CA LEU A 53 -15.25 -7.88 -2.26
C LEU A 53 -14.36 -6.65 -2.37
N ALA A 54 -14.93 -5.48 -2.64
CA ALA A 54 -14.21 -4.21 -2.67
C ALA A 54 -13.54 -3.91 -1.32
N LEU A 55 -14.30 -4.10 -0.23
CA LEU A 55 -13.80 -3.95 1.14
C LEU A 55 -12.67 -4.95 1.44
N ALA A 56 -12.88 -6.24 1.16
CA ALA A 56 -11.86 -7.27 1.36
C ALA A 56 -10.60 -7.07 0.49
N SER A 57 -10.74 -6.49 -0.70
CA SER A 57 -9.63 -6.28 -1.65
C SER A 57 -8.85 -4.98 -1.42
N THR A 58 -9.26 -4.18 -0.44
CA THR A 58 -8.60 -2.91 -0.10
C THR A 58 -7.45 -3.19 0.86
N THR A 59 -6.22 -2.92 0.41
CA THR A 59 -4.97 -3.14 1.19
C THR A 59 -4.20 -1.85 1.46
N SER A 60 -4.70 -0.70 1.00
CA SER A 60 -4.11 0.62 1.28
C SER A 60 -5.22 1.65 1.52
N PRO A 61 -5.58 1.91 2.79
CA PRO A 61 -5.03 1.29 4.00
C PRO A 61 -5.38 -0.20 4.13
N TYR A 62 -4.54 -0.95 4.82
CA TYR A 62 -4.88 -2.31 5.24
C TYR A 62 -5.75 -2.24 6.50
N ILE A 63 -6.86 -2.96 6.51
CA ILE A 63 -7.84 -3.01 7.61
C ILE A 63 -7.69 -4.37 8.30
N PRO A 64 -7.01 -4.46 9.45
CA PRO A 64 -6.79 -5.70 10.17
C PRO A 64 -8.07 -6.51 10.38
N GLY A 65 -8.07 -7.78 9.98
CA GLY A 65 -9.21 -8.67 10.12
C GLY A 65 -10.30 -8.53 9.05
N ILE A 66 -10.28 -7.50 8.20
CA ILE A 66 -11.23 -7.32 7.08
C ILE A 66 -10.54 -7.48 5.73
N SER A 67 -9.42 -6.79 5.52
CA SER A 67 -8.62 -6.92 4.29
C SER A 67 -8.15 -8.35 4.11
N GLY A 68 -8.36 -8.92 2.92
CA GLY A 68 -8.05 -10.32 2.59
C GLY A 68 -9.14 -11.32 2.96
N SER A 69 -10.19 -10.94 3.70
CA SER A 69 -11.24 -11.86 4.14
C SER A 69 -12.63 -11.42 3.68
N GLU A 70 -13.14 -12.09 2.64
CA GLU A 70 -14.52 -11.87 2.16
C GLU A 70 -15.55 -12.15 3.26
N ALA A 71 -15.38 -13.25 3.99
CA ALA A 71 -16.28 -13.64 5.07
C ALA A 71 -16.35 -12.59 6.17
N HIS A 72 -15.21 -12.02 6.58
CA HIS A 72 -15.19 -10.96 7.58
C HIS A 72 -15.73 -9.64 7.04
N ALA A 73 -15.48 -9.31 5.76
CA ALA A 73 -16.07 -8.13 5.13
C ALA A 73 -17.61 -8.22 5.11
N VAL A 74 -18.17 -9.38 4.75
CA VAL A 74 -19.62 -9.64 4.82
C VAL A 74 -20.13 -9.53 6.26
N SER A 75 -19.45 -10.17 7.23
CA SER A 75 -19.83 -10.11 8.64
C SER A 75 -19.84 -8.68 9.18
N PHE A 76 -18.80 -7.90 8.86
CA PHE A 76 -18.68 -6.49 9.22
C PHE A 76 -19.85 -5.68 8.64
N LEU A 77 -20.07 -5.74 7.32
CA LEU A 77 -21.12 -4.96 6.64
C LEU A 77 -22.51 -5.29 7.16
N ASN A 78 -22.79 -6.57 7.46
CA ASN A 78 -24.04 -7.00 8.09
C ASN A 78 -24.20 -6.44 9.50
N SER A 79 -23.13 -6.39 10.30
CA SER A 79 -23.17 -5.87 11.67
C SER A 79 -23.48 -4.37 11.73
N ILE A 80 -23.15 -3.63 10.68
CA ILE A 80 -23.50 -2.21 10.51
C ILE A 80 -24.72 -1.99 9.59
N GLN A 81 -25.46 -3.05 9.29
CA GLN A 81 -26.73 -3.04 8.55
C GLN A 81 -26.66 -2.46 7.12
N ILE A 82 -25.53 -2.60 6.44
CA ILE A 82 -25.40 -2.23 5.02
C ILE A 82 -26.00 -3.32 4.14
N ARG A 83 -26.98 -2.95 3.30
CA ARG A 83 -27.58 -3.88 2.33
C ARG A 83 -26.59 -4.16 1.20
N LEU A 84 -26.19 -5.42 1.07
CA LEU A 84 -25.23 -5.85 0.05
C LEU A 84 -25.84 -6.07 -1.33
N LYS A 85 -27.16 -6.29 -1.39
CA LYS A 85 -27.90 -6.58 -2.61
C LYS A 85 -29.11 -5.66 -2.77
N GLU A 86 -29.48 -5.46 -4.03
CA GLU A 86 -30.71 -4.82 -4.48
C GLU A 86 -31.23 -5.63 -5.67
N ASP A 87 -32.48 -6.10 -5.61
CA ASP A 87 -33.12 -6.96 -6.62
C ASP A 87 -32.23 -8.15 -7.06
N ASP A 88 -31.70 -8.88 -6.08
CA ASP A 88 -30.76 -10.01 -6.25
C ASP A 88 -29.39 -9.69 -6.89
N ARG A 89 -29.16 -8.45 -7.30
CA ARG A 89 -27.87 -7.95 -7.80
C ARG A 89 -27.01 -7.45 -6.64
N TRP A 90 -25.72 -7.77 -6.69
CA TRP A 90 -24.74 -7.17 -5.77
C TRP A 90 -24.55 -5.69 -6.06
N ARG A 91 -24.65 -4.88 -5.00
CA ARG A 91 -24.38 -3.44 -5.06
C ARG A 91 -22.89 -3.15 -5.06
N VAL A 92 -22.49 -2.01 -5.62
CA VAL A 92 -21.11 -1.48 -5.59
C VAL A 92 -21.02 -0.21 -4.75
N PHE A 93 -19.81 0.20 -4.34
CA PHE A 93 -19.62 1.40 -3.51
C PHE A 93 -20.10 2.70 -4.18
N ALA A 94 -19.99 2.80 -5.50
CA ALA A 94 -20.46 3.96 -6.26
C ALA A 94 -21.99 4.16 -6.17
N GLU A 95 -22.75 3.14 -5.78
CA GLU A 95 -24.21 3.17 -5.63
C GLU A 95 -24.66 3.43 -4.18
N LEU A 96 -23.72 3.54 -3.24
CA LEU A 96 -24.04 3.83 -1.84
C LEU A 96 -24.38 5.30 -1.66
N SER A 97 -25.40 5.56 -0.84
CA SER A 97 -25.71 6.90 -0.39
C SER A 97 -24.61 7.45 0.53
N GLU A 98 -24.55 8.78 0.69
CA GLU A 98 -23.59 9.40 1.60
C GLU A 98 -23.77 8.97 3.06
N ASP A 99 -24.99 8.65 3.48
CA ASP A 99 -25.26 8.14 4.83
C ASP A 99 -24.79 6.69 5.02
N GLU A 100 -24.90 5.85 3.98
CA GLU A 100 -24.31 4.50 3.98
C GLU A 100 -22.79 4.57 4.01
N LYS A 101 -22.16 5.45 3.22
CA LYS A 101 -20.70 5.67 3.24
C LYS A 101 -20.22 6.12 4.62
N LYS A 102 -20.93 7.08 5.25
CA LYS A 102 -20.65 7.51 6.65
C LYS A 102 -20.81 6.36 7.64
N THR A 103 -21.81 5.51 7.45
CA THR A 103 -22.06 4.34 8.31
C THR A 103 -20.90 3.35 8.22
N ILE A 104 -20.42 3.05 7.01
CA ILE A 104 -19.23 2.21 6.79
C ILE A 104 -18.00 2.83 7.44
N TYR A 105 -17.75 4.12 7.20
CA TYR A 105 -16.61 4.84 7.78
C TYR A 105 -16.60 4.78 9.31
N ASN A 106 -17.71 5.14 9.94
CA ASN A 106 -17.86 5.11 11.40
C ASN A 106 -17.80 3.69 11.97
N GLY A 107 -18.36 2.72 11.25
CA GLY A 107 -18.27 1.30 11.57
C GLY A 107 -16.83 0.82 11.62
N LEU A 108 -16.02 1.17 10.61
CA LEU A 108 -14.61 0.79 10.53
C LEU A 108 -13.80 1.40 11.68
N MET A 109 -14.04 2.68 12.02
CA MET A 109 -13.38 3.32 13.16
C MET A 109 -13.68 2.59 14.47
N LYS A 110 -14.95 2.26 14.72
CA LYS A 110 -15.37 1.50 15.92
C LYS A 110 -14.77 0.10 15.94
N TYR A 111 -14.76 -0.58 14.80
CA TYR A 111 -14.18 -1.91 14.65
C TYR A 111 -12.69 -1.92 14.99
N LEU A 112 -11.90 -0.99 14.44
CA LEU A 112 -10.47 -0.90 14.76
C LEU A 112 -10.22 -0.56 16.23
N SER A 113 -10.98 0.38 16.80
CA SER A 113 -10.91 0.67 18.24
C SER A 113 -11.14 -0.57 19.10
N SER A 114 -12.11 -1.42 18.73
CA SER A 114 -12.43 -2.64 19.48
C SER A 114 -11.33 -3.71 19.44
N LEU A 115 -10.45 -3.63 18.44
CA LEU A 115 -9.29 -4.50 18.26
C LEU A 115 -7.99 -3.84 18.74
N ASN A 116 -8.08 -2.71 19.45
CA ASN A 116 -6.94 -1.92 19.90
C ASN A 116 -6.00 -1.45 18.76
N PHE A 117 -6.54 -1.31 17.55
CA PHE A 117 -5.85 -0.67 16.42
C PHE A 117 -6.21 0.81 16.33
N PRO A 118 -5.30 1.67 15.83
CA PRO A 118 -5.58 3.09 15.63
C PRO A 118 -6.74 3.32 14.64
N PRO A 119 -7.82 4.01 15.05
CA PRO A 119 -8.94 4.30 14.15
C PRO A 119 -8.58 5.26 13.01
N SER A 120 -7.50 6.03 13.19
CA SER A 120 -6.97 6.98 12.20
C SER A 120 -6.53 6.32 10.90
N ILE A 121 -6.30 5.01 10.87
CA ILE A 121 -6.10 4.22 9.64
C ILE A 121 -7.24 4.47 8.63
N VAL A 122 -8.48 4.63 9.11
CA VAL A 122 -9.67 4.85 8.25
C VAL A 122 -9.62 6.23 7.57
N ASN A 123 -8.90 7.21 8.14
CA ASN A 123 -8.77 8.54 7.54
C ASN A 123 -8.13 8.47 6.15
N GLU A 124 -7.25 7.49 5.92
CA GLU A 124 -6.64 7.27 4.61
C GLU A 124 -7.66 6.85 3.54
N LEU A 125 -8.84 6.34 3.91
CA LEU A 125 -9.88 6.00 2.95
C LEU A 125 -10.57 7.24 2.38
N VAL A 126 -10.44 8.43 2.95
CA VAL A 126 -11.13 9.63 2.46
C VAL A 126 -10.18 10.42 1.56
N GLY A 127 -10.59 10.67 0.30
CA GLY A 127 -9.75 11.44 -0.61
C GLY A 127 -10.32 11.71 -1.99
N LYS A 128 -9.45 12.23 -2.86
CA LYS A 128 -9.77 12.46 -4.27
C LYS A 128 -9.71 11.16 -5.06
N VAL A 129 -10.81 10.88 -5.75
CA VAL A 129 -10.95 9.86 -6.80
C VAL A 129 -10.62 10.52 -8.14
N TYR A 130 -9.83 9.82 -8.96
CA TYR A 130 -9.32 10.32 -10.23
C TYR A 130 -9.78 9.37 -11.36
N GLU A 131 -10.95 9.65 -11.93
CA GLU A 131 -11.57 8.79 -12.95
C GLU A 131 -11.13 9.20 -14.36
N LEU A 132 -10.52 8.29 -15.11
CA LEU A 132 -10.16 8.46 -16.51
C LEU A 132 -11.40 8.31 -17.38
N THR A 133 -11.79 9.39 -18.06
CA THR A 133 -13.09 9.47 -18.76
C THR A 133 -13.17 8.61 -20.01
N ARG A 134 -12.02 8.27 -20.61
CA ARG A 134 -11.92 7.46 -21.84
C ARG A 134 -11.74 5.97 -21.57
N GLU A 135 -11.55 5.58 -20.31
CA GLU A 135 -11.49 4.16 -19.95
C GLU A 135 -12.89 3.61 -19.73
N GLU A 136 -13.05 2.33 -20.07
CA GLU A 136 -14.29 1.58 -19.93
C GLU A 136 -14.69 1.51 -18.46
N GLU A 137 -15.99 1.69 -18.22
CA GLU A 137 -16.59 1.37 -16.92
C GLU A 137 -16.33 -0.09 -16.56
N TRP A 138 -16.44 -0.42 -15.28
CA TRP A 138 -16.28 -1.80 -14.82
C TRP A 138 -14.87 -2.39 -14.91
N THR A 139 -13.86 -1.55 -15.13
CA THR A 139 -12.43 -1.95 -15.17
C THR A 139 -11.60 -1.22 -14.12
N PRO A 140 -10.48 -1.81 -13.65
CA PRO A 140 -9.53 -1.11 -12.79
C PRO A 140 -8.82 0.05 -13.51
N LEU A 141 -8.97 0.19 -14.84
CA LEU A 141 -8.36 1.29 -15.58
C LEU A 141 -9.14 2.60 -15.38
N LYS A 142 -10.43 2.51 -15.02
CA LYS A 142 -11.28 3.69 -14.81
C LYS A 142 -10.75 4.60 -13.71
N ASP A 143 -10.31 4.02 -12.59
CA ASP A 143 -9.71 4.77 -11.49
C ASP A 143 -8.17 4.78 -11.63
N ALA A 144 -7.57 5.97 -11.66
CA ALA A 144 -6.14 6.11 -11.91
C ALA A 144 -5.25 5.47 -10.82
N ARG A 145 -5.74 5.27 -9.59
CA ARG A 145 -5.03 4.58 -8.51
C ARG A 145 -5.13 3.06 -8.65
N GLU A 146 -6.29 2.57 -9.07
CA GLU A 146 -6.46 1.17 -9.42
C GLU A 146 -5.63 0.79 -10.65
N TYR A 147 -5.56 1.68 -11.64
CA TYR A 147 -4.69 1.52 -12.79
C TYR A 147 -3.21 1.49 -12.36
N ALA A 148 -2.78 2.41 -11.49
CA ALA A 148 -1.42 2.38 -10.94
C ALA A 148 -1.13 1.06 -10.21
N SER A 149 -2.12 0.53 -9.47
CA SER A 149 -2.01 -0.76 -8.78
C SER A 149 -1.85 -1.93 -9.76
N LEU A 150 -2.59 -1.92 -10.88
CA LEU A 150 -2.48 -2.92 -11.95
C LEU A 150 -1.07 -2.91 -12.59
N LEU A 151 -0.56 -1.73 -12.94
CA LEU A 151 0.78 -1.58 -13.50
C LEU A 151 1.86 -2.03 -12.51
N ASN A 152 1.72 -1.65 -11.24
CA ASN A 152 2.62 -2.08 -10.17
C ASN A 152 2.62 -3.60 -9.97
N ALA A 153 1.45 -4.25 -10.04
CA ALA A 153 1.37 -5.70 -9.94
C ALA A 153 2.08 -6.38 -11.11
N CYS A 154 1.88 -5.90 -12.34
CA CYS A 154 2.60 -6.39 -13.51
C CYS A 154 4.12 -6.27 -13.34
N GLY A 155 4.61 -5.10 -12.94
CA GLY A 155 6.05 -4.87 -12.76
C GLY A 155 6.69 -5.64 -11.59
N LYS A 156 5.94 -6.01 -10.56
CA LYS A 156 6.47 -6.77 -9.42
C LYS A 156 6.44 -8.28 -9.62
N THR A 157 5.76 -8.74 -10.67
CA THR A 157 5.55 -10.15 -10.97
C THR A 157 6.24 -10.61 -12.25
N GLU A 158 7.23 -9.85 -12.75
CA GLU A 158 7.98 -10.15 -13.99
C GLU A 158 7.07 -10.17 -15.24
N ASN A 159 6.01 -9.37 -15.20
CA ASN A 159 5.05 -9.18 -16.29
C ASN A 159 5.07 -7.73 -16.80
N GLU A 160 6.23 -7.08 -16.78
CA GLU A 160 6.42 -5.67 -17.13
C GLU A 160 5.86 -5.35 -18.53
N TRP A 161 6.08 -6.26 -19.48
CA TRP A 161 5.62 -6.12 -20.86
C TRP A 161 4.09 -6.01 -20.96
N ILE A 162 3.34 -6.71 -20.10
CA ILE A 162 1.87 -6.59 -20.01
C ILE A 162 1.51 -5.19 -19.53
N GLY A 163 2.16 -4.72 -18.47
CA GLY A 163 1.94 -3.37 -17.94
C GLY A 163 2.21 -2.29 -18.99
N ILE A 164 3.31 -2.40 -19.73
CA ILE A 164 3.66 -1.49 -20.84
C ILE A 164 2.61 -1.56 -21.94
N ALA A 165 2.19 -2.76 -22.37
CA ALA A 165 1.17 -2.92 -23.40
C ALA A 165 -0.17 -2.27 -22.99
N ILE A 166 -0.60 -2.44 -21.74
CA ILE A 166 -1.81 -1.78 -21.20
C ILE A 166 -1.65 -0.26 -21.21
N ALA A 167 -0.50 0.27 -20.77
CA ALA A 167 -0.19 1.70 -20.79
C ALA A 167 -0.17 2.30 -22.21
N MET A 168 0.18 1.49 -23.22
CA MET A 168 0.13 1.85 -24.63
C MET A 168 -1.27 1.71 -25.26
N GLY A 169 -2.29 1.33 -24.49
CA GLY A 169 -3.67 1.25 -24.96
C GLY A 169 -4.16 -0.16 -25.30
N SER A 170 -3.36 -1.21 -25.06
CA SER A 170 -3.84 -2.59 -25.25
C SER A 170 -5.00 -2.91 -24.32
N ARG A 171 -6.06 -3.52 -24.86
CA ARG A 171 -7.26 -3.97 -24.11
C ARG A 171 -7.56 -5.43 -24.47
N GLY A 172 -8.75 -5.94 -24.13
CA GLY A 172 -9.13 -7.32 -24.42
C GLY A 172 -8.33 -8.35 -23.62
N GLU A 173 -7.76 -9.36 -24.29
CA GLU A 173 -7.05 -10.47 -23.63
C GLU A 173 -5.90 -10.02 -22.72
N ILE A 174 -5.12 -9.03 -23.14
CA ILE A 174 -4.00 -8.51 -22.34
C ILE A 174 -4.52 -7.86 -21.06
N LEU A 175 -5.66 -7.17 -21.10
CA LEU A 175 -6.28 -6.59 -19.91
C LEU A 175 -6.80 -7.67 -18.96
N LEU A 176 -7.44 -8.73 -19.51
CA LEU A 176 -7.87 -9.88 -18.71
C LEU A 176 -6.70 -10.57 -18.01
N GLN A 177 -5.56 -10.71 -18.69
CA GLN A 177 -4.33 -11.24 -18.08
C GLN A 177 -3.81 -10.32 -16.97
N ALA A 178 -3.75 -9.01 -17.21
CA ALA A 178 -3.31 -8.03 -16.21
C ALA A 178 -4.23 -8.02 -14.96
N GLN A 179 -5.54 -8.17 -15.15
CA GLN A 179 -6.50 -8.27 -14.04
C GLN A 179 -6.27 -9.52 -13.18
N LYS A 180 -6.00 -10.68 -13.80
CA LYS A 180 -5.66 -11.91 -13.06
C LYS A 180 -4.38 -11.75 -12.25
N ILE A 181 -3.35 -11.14 -12.85
CA ILE A 181 -2.09 -10.82 -12.16
C ILE A 181 -2.35 -9.93 -10.94
N LEU A 182 -3.17 -8.88 -11.10
CA LEU A 182 -3.51 -7.97 -10.01
C LEU A 182 -4.27 -8.67 -8.88
N GLU A 183 -5.24 -9.53 -9.20
CA GLU A 183 -6.00 -10.29 -8.20
C GLU A 183 -5.11 -11.24 -7.41
N GLU A 184 -4.27 -12.01 -8.09
CA GLU A 184 -3.33 -12.93 -7.43
C GLU A 184 -2.33 -12.17 -6.56
N TYR A 185 -1.77 -11.09 -7.09
CA TYR A 185 -0.84 -10.24 -6.36
C TYR A 185 -1.47 -9.65 -5.09
N LYS A 186 -2.73 -9.17 -5.17
CA LYS A 186 -3.46 -8.65 -4.01
C LYS A 186 -3.75 -9.72 -2.97
N ARG A 187 -4.15 -10.92 -3.39
CA ARG A 187 -4.37 -12.06 -2.47
C ARG A 187 -3.10 -12.37 -1.68
N ARG A 188 -1.97 -12.55 -2.37
CA ARG A 188 -0.66 -12.79 -1.73
C ARG A 188 -0.26 -11.65 -0.81
N LEU A 189 -0.53 -10.40 -1.20
CA LEU A 189 -0.19 -9.23 -0.38
C LEU A 189 -0.99 -9.19 0.93
N SER A 190 -2.28 -9.52 0.89
CA SER A 190 -3.12 -9.60 2.09
C SER A 190 -2.65 -10.69 3.04
N GLU A 191 -2.30 -11.88 2.52
CA GLU A 191 -1.75 -12.99 3.33
C GLU A 191 -0.45 -12.58 4.04
N VAL A 192 0.45 -11.91 3.30
CA VAL A 192 1.70 -11.36 3.85
C VAL A 192 1.42 -10.31 4.93
N LEU A 193 0.50 -9.38 4.70
CA LEU A 193 0.17 -8.33 5.68
C LEU A 193 -0.48 -8.91 6.94
N GLU A 194 -1.35 -9.91 6.80
CA GLU A 194 -1.95 -10.61 7.93
C GLU A 194 -0.87 -11.30 8.78
N TYR A 195 0.07 -12.00 8.13
CA TYR A 195 1.20 -12.61 8.82
C TYR A 195 2.08 -11.58 9.54
N LEU A 196 2.35 -10.44 8.88
CA LEU A 196 3.22 -9.40 9.41
C LEU A 196 2.61 -8.63 10.58
N ILE A 197 1.29 -8.52 10.68
CA ILE A 197 0.65 -7.79 11.78
C ILE A 197 0.67 -8.59 13.10
N ARG A 198 0.96 -9.90 13.03
CA ARG A 198 1.22 -10.71 14.22
C ARG A 198 2.54 -10.23 14.84
N ARG A 199 2.47 -9.60 16.02
CA ARG A 199 3.60 -8.98 16.75
C ARG A 199 4.75 -9.94 17.07
N GLU A 200 4.53 -11.25 16.93
CA GLU A 200 5.52 -12.31 17.15
C GLU A 200 6.77 -12.18 16.26
N ASN A 201 6.63 -11.59 15.07
CA ASN A 201 7.74 -11.43 14.12
C ASN A 201 8.46 -10.08 14.23
N TRP A 202 8.08 -9.24 15.21
CA TRP A 202 8.59 -7.90 15.38
C TRP A 202 9.75 -7.90 16.36
N GLN A 203 10.89 -7.41 15.90
CA GLN A 203 12.04 -7.13 16.74
C GLN A 203 12.19 -5.63 16.88
N GLU A 204 11.89 -5.10 18.06
CA GLU A 204 12.14 -3.71 18.38
C GLU A 204 13.59 -3.57 18.89
N LEU A 205 14.40 -2.83 18.14
CA LEU A 205 15.74 -2.40 18.57
C LEU A 205 15.66 -0.97 19.13
N LYS A 206 16.81 -0.42 19.51
CA LYS A 206 16.88 0.88 20.21
C LYS A 206 16.32 2.02 19.35
N TYR A 207 16.66 2.02 18.06
CA TYR A 207 16.32 3.07 17.12
C TYR A 207 15.52 2.59 15.92
N ILE A 208 15.39 1.28 15.69
CA ILE A 208 14.64 0.71 14.55
C ILE A 208 13.63 -0.35 14.98
N ILE A 209 12.68 -0.64 14.09
CA ILE A 209 11.81 -1.82 14.17
C ILE A 209 12.13 -2.72 13.00
N ALA A 210 12.52 -3.96 13.28
CA ALA A 210 12.75 -4.97 12.27
C ALA A 210 11.59 -5.96 12.25
N ILE A 211 11.11 -6.31 11.06
CA ILE A 211 10.15 -7.41 10.86
C ILE A 211 10.75 -8.40 9.88
N ASP A 212 11.00 -9.62 10.35
CA ASP A 212 11.59 -10.68 9.53
C ASP A 212 10.52 -11.62 8.99
N GLY A 213 10.32 -11.57 7.67
CA GLY A 213 9.42 -12.46 6.94
C GLY A 213 9.98 -13.85 6.69
N GLY A 214 11.26 -14.09 7.01
CA GLY A 214 11.95 -15.34 6.72
C GLY A 214 11.76 -15.76 5.26
N THR A 215 11.46 -17.03 5.03
CA THR A 215 11.09 -17.58 3.72
C THR A 215 9.59 -17.56 3.45
N MET A 216 8.77 -17.08 4.40
CA MET A 216 7.31 -17.01 4.27
C MET A 216 6.86 -15.86 3.37
N ILE A 217 7.69 -14.81 3.28
CA ILE A 217 7.41 -13.64 2.44
C ILE A 217 8.30 -13.71 1.21
N GLU A 218 7.68 -13.68 0.04
CA GLU A 218 8.42 -13.52 -1.21
C GLU A 218 9.14 -12.16 -1.23
N GLU A 219 10.42 -12.15 -1.63
CA GLU A 219 11.26 -10.94 -1.66
C GLU A 219 10.62 -9.76 -2.44
N ARG A 220 9.76 -10.09 -3.42
CA ARG A 220 9.06 -9.16 -4.31
C ARG A 220 7.98 -8.39 -3.56
N MET A 221 7.43 -8.99 -2.51
CA MET A 221 6.32 -8.46 -1.71
C MET A 221 6.81 -7.57 -0.57
N VAL A 222 8.07 -7.74 -0.12
CA VAL A 222 8.67 -6.99 0.99
C VAL A 222 8.53 -5.48 0.81
N SER A 223 8.82 -4.97 -0.38
CA SER A 223 8.75 -3.53 -0.65
C SER A 223 7.31 -2.99 -0.58
N SER A 224 6.33 -3.78 -1.00
CA SER A 224 4.91 -3.41 -0.98
C SER A 224 4.33 -3.49 0.43
N ALA A 225 4.60 -4.60 1.12
CA ALA A 225 4.15 -4.80 2.48
C ALA A 225 4.77 -3.77 3.44
N SER A 226 6.08 -3.52 3.33
CA SER A 226 6.72 -2.45 4.11
C SER A 226 6.15 -1.08 3.80
N SER A 227 5.84 -0.77 2.53
CA SER A 227 5.21 0.51 2.18
C SER A 227 3.84 0.66 2.83
N ILE A 228 2.98 -0.37 2.77
CA ILE A 228 1.64 -0.34 3.35
C ILE A 228 1.70 -0.22 4.86
N LEU A 229 2.53 -1.04 5.53
CA LEU A 229 2.69 -0.97 6.98
C LEU A 229 3.30 0.35 7.43
N SER A 230 4.29 0.89 6.71
CA SER A 230 4.88 2.18 7.05
C SER A 230 3.94 3.35 6.87
N SER A 231 2.94 3.21 6.00
CA SER A 231 1.91 4.22 5.83
C SER A 231 0.75 4.06 6.80
N SER A 232 0.65 2.93 7.50
CA SER A 232 -0.37 2.73 8.52
C SER A 232 0.13 3.20 9.88
N ASP A 233 -0.78 3.66 10.73
CA ASP A 233 -0.48 4.06 12.11
C ASP A 233 -0.12 2.87 13.03
N LEU A 234 0.11 1.68 12.46
CA LEU A 234 0.47 0.46 13.19
C LEU A 234 1.90 0.50 13.73
N LEU A 235 2.76 1.36 13.17
CA LEU A 235 4.17 1.49 13.52
C LEU A 235 4.43 2.80 14.28
N PRO A 236 5.28 2.78 15.31
CA PRO A 236 5.80 3.98 15.96
C PRO A 236 6.44 4.94 14.95
N GLU A 237 6.05 6.22 14.99
CA GLU A 237 6.56 7.24 14.05
C GLU A 237 8.03 7.63 14.27
N ASP A 238 8.59 7.28 15.43
CA ASP A 238 9.92 7.65 15.91
C ASP A 238 11.01 6.63 15.57
N LYS A 239 10.64 5.48 14.98
CA LYS A 239 11.57 4.45 14.51
C LYS A 239 11.29 4.09 13.04
N PRO A 240 12.30 4.02 12.17
CA PRO A 240 12.10 3.49 10.82
C PRO A 240 11.86 1.97 10.88
N LEU A 241 11.09 1.49 9.91
CA LEU A 241 10.81 0.08 9.69
C LEU A 241 11.87 -0.53 8.78
N ILE A 242 12.42 -1.68 9.18
CA ILE A 242 13.26 -2.55 8.35
C ILE A 242 12.55 -3.89 8.16
N MET A 243 12.04 -4.14 6.96
CA MET A 243 11.41 -5.42 6.63
C MET A 243 12.38 -6.32 5.87
N LEU A 244 12.46 -7.59 6.26
CA LEU A 244 13.38 -8.57 5.69
C LEU A 244 12.62 -9.73 5.05
N ALA A 245 13.14 -10.27 3.94
CA ALA A 245 12.80 -11.60 3.45
C ALA A 245 14.05 -12.34 2.98
N THR A 246 14.03 -13.65 3.14
CA THR A 246 15.12 -14.55 2.82
C THR A 246 14.86 -15.26 1.49
N LYS A 247 15.86 -15.25 0.60
CA LYS A 247 15.86 -16.02 -0.65
C LYS A 247 17.22 -16.68 -0.82
N GLY A 248 17.27 -18.00 -0.67
CA GLY A 248 18.52 -18.75 -0.71
C GLY A 248 19.47 -18.30 0.40
N ASP A 249 20.70 -17.94 0.04
CA ASP A 249 21.75 -17.44 0.94
C ASP A 249 21.73 -15.91 1.09
N ARG A 250 20.73 -15.23 0.52
CA ARG A 250 20.57 -13.77 0.56
C ARG A 250 19.34 -13.35 1.36
N VAL A 251 19.42 -12.16 1.92
CA VAL A 251 18.30 -11.46 2.56
C VAL A 251 18.10 -10.13 1.87
N LYS A 252 16.87 -9.89 1.42
CA LYS A 252 16.43 -8.60 0.90
C LYS A 252 15.80 -7.79 2.02
N ALA A 253 16.29 -6.59 2.21
CA ALA A 253 15.80 -5.62 3.18
C ALA A 253 15.10 -4.45 2.48
N SER A 254 13.96 -4.01 3.01
CA SER A 254 13.27 -2.79 2.60
C SER A 254 13.07 -1.90 3.82
N ALA A 255 13.61 -0.70 3.76
CA ALA A 255 13.54 0.29 4.82
C ALA A 255 12.50 1.37 4.49
N ARG A 256 11.74 1.81 5.50
CA ARG A 256 10.78 2.92 5.40
C ARG A 256 10.90 3.83 6.61
N ALA A 257 10.87 5.14 6.39
CA ALA A 257 10.93 6.15 7.44
C ALA A 257 9.76 7.13 7.32
N SER A 258 9.29 7.62 8.46
CA SER A 258 8.32 8.72 8.49
C SER A 258 8.97 10.02 8.00
N MET A 259 8.15 10.93 7.46
CA MET A 259 8.63 12.25 7.05
C MET A 259 9.19 13.05 8.24
N LYS A 260 8.71 12.77 9.46
CA LYS A 260 9.23 13.33 10.71
C LYS A 260 10.70 12.95 10.94
N LEU A 261 11.05 11.69 10.72
CA LEU A 261 12.43 11.22 10.83
C LEU A 261 13.33 11.82 9.75
N VAL A 262 12.83 11.93 8.51
CA VAL A 262 13.58 12.56 7.42
C VAL A 262 13.86 14.04 7.70
N LYS A 263 12.89 14.77 8.26
CA LYS A 263 13.08 16.17 8.70
C LYS A 263 14.10 16.31 9.84
N ARG A 264 14.34 15.25 10.60
CA ARG A 264 15.42 15.18 11.62
C ARG A 264 16.78 14.77 11.03
N GLY A 265 16.92 14.74 9.70
CA GLY A 265 18.18 14.42 9.03
C GLY A 265 18.35 12.95 8.65
N LEU A 266 17.39 12.07 8.96
CA LEU A 266 17.48 10.67 8.57
C LEU A 266 17.43 10.50 7.04
N ASN A 267 18.42 9.81 6.49
CA ASN A 267 18.43 9.42 5.07
C ASN A 267 18.65 7.91 4.95
N LEU A 268 17.58 7.16 4.71
CA LEU A 268 17.63 5.71 4.63
C LEU A 268 18.51 5.19 3.50
N GLY A 269 18.59 5.88 2.36
CA GLY A 269 19.49 5.50 1.26
C GLY A 269 20.95 5.44 1.71
N ILE A 270 21.39 6.42 2.50
CA ILE A 270 22.74 6.47 3.07
C ILE A 270 22.92 5.39 4.14
N VAL A 271 21.95 5.24 5.05
CA VAL A 271 21.98 4.24 6.12
C VAL A 271 22.12 2.83 5.53
N MET A 272 21.22 2.46 4.61
CA MET A 272 21.18 1.13 4.01
C MET A 272 22.43 0.83 3.20
N LYS A 273 22.97 1.82 2.47
CA LYS A 273 24.23 1.68 1.75
C LYS A 273 25.39 1.37 2.70
N LYS A 274 25.60 2.22 3.71
CA LYS A 274 26.71 2.06 4.67
C LYS A 274 26.62 0.74 5.45
N ALA A 275 25.43 0.41 5.96
CA ALA A 275 25.22 -0.82 6.72
C ALA A 275 25.42 -2.08 5.86
N ALA A 276 24.92 -2.08 4.62
CA ALA A 276 25.09 -3.20 3.71
C ALA A 276 26.56 -3.41 3.31
N GLU A 277 27.30 -2.34 3.00
CA GLU A 277 28.73 -2.41 2.65
C GLU A 277 29.56 -3.04 3.77
N ARG A 278 29.27 -2.71 5.05
CA ARG A 278 29.95 -3.28 6.23
C ARG A 278 29.78 -4.79 6.37
N VAL A 279 28.73 -5.36 5.80
CA VAL A 279 28.42 -6.80 5.88
C VAL A 279 28.62 -7.54 4.56
N GLY A 280 29.24 -6.90 3.55
CA GLY A 280 29.46 -7.50 2.24
C GLY A 280 28.20 -7.61 1.38
N GLY A 281 27.22 -6.74 1.63
CA GLY A 281 26.02 -6.57 0.82
C GLY A 281 26.05 -5.28 -0.02
N VAL A 282 24.93 -5.00 -0.69
CA VAL A 282 24.73 -3.78 -1.47
C VAL A 282 23.44 -3.12 -0.99
N GLY A 283 23.45 -1.79 -0.83
CA GLY A 283 22.27 -1.04 -0.41
C GLY A 283 22.21 0.36 -0.99
N GLY A 284 21.03 0.97 -0.95
CA GLY A 284 20.79 2.31 -1.46
C GLY A 284 19.31 2.64 -1.60
N GLY A 285 19.03 3.84 -2.12
CA GLY A 285 17.67 4.33 -2.35
C GLY A 285 17.51 5.79 -1.97
N HIS A 286 16.29 6.17 -1.63
CA HIS A 286 15.92 7.53 -1.24
C HIS A 286 15.94 7.72 0.28
N ASN A 287 15.76 8.95 0.73
CA ASN A 287 15.71 9.30 2.15
C ASN A 287 14.55 8.62 2.90
N VAL A 288 13.36 8.53 2.29
CA VAL A 288 12.14 7.94 2.88
C VAL A 288 12.05 6.42 2.68
N ALA A 289 12.60 5.91 1.58
CA ALA A 289 12.49 4.51 1.20
C ALA A 289 13.79 4.02 0.56
N ALA A 290 14.35 2.94 1.09
CA ALA A 290 15.60 2.36 0.62
C ALA A 290 15.55 0.84 0.72
N GLY A 291 16.54 0.17 0.14
CA GLY A 291 16.69 -1.28 0.20
C GLY A 291 18.13 -1.71 0.34
N ALA A 292 18.31 -2.97 0.72
CA ALA A 292 19.60 -3.64 0.69
C ALA A 292 19.44 -5.13 0.37
N GLU A 293 20.51 -5.72 -0.13
CA GLU A 293 20.66 -7.17 -0.28
C GLU A 293 21.95 -7.59 0.43
N ILE A 294 21.84 -8.52 1.38
CA ILE A 294 22.92 -8.92 2.27
C ILE A 294 23.03 -10.45 2.34
N PRO A 295 24.19 -11.01 2.73
CA PRO A 295 24.30 -12.43 3.05
C PRO A 295 23.44 -12.82 4.27
N LEU A 296 22.73 -13.95 4.19
CA LEU A 296 21.85 -14.45 5.27
C LEU A 296 22.60 -14.60 6.60
N ALA A 297 23.84 -15.11 6.56
CA ALA A 297 24.70 -15.28 7.73
C ALA A 297 25.04 -13.95 8.45
N LYS A 298 24.84 -12.80 7.80
CA LYS A 298 25.15 -11.47 8.32
C LYS A 298 23.91 -10.66 8.73
N LYS A 299 22.70 -11.24 8.66
CA LYS A 299 21.43 -10.57 9.00
C LYS A 299 21.46 -9.85 10.34
N THR A 300 21.90 -10.50 11.41
CA THR A 300 21.94 -9.92 12.76
C THR A 300 22.94 -8.76 12.84
N MET A 301 24.12 -8.91 12.22
CA MET A 301 25.11 -7.82 12.16
C MET A 301 24.55 -6.62 11.39
N PHE A 302 23.90 -6.87 10.26
CA PHE A 302 23.29 -5.81 9.46
C PHE A 302 22.27 -5.00 10.25
N LEU A 303 21.36 -5.65 10.98
CA LEU A 303 20.38 -4.94 11.80
C LEU A 303 21.04 -4.10 12.90
N ALA A 304 22.11 -4.60 13.52
CA ALA A 304 22.88 -3.84 14.51
C ALA A 304 23.58 -2.61 13.89
N GLU A 305 24.15 -2.75 12.69
CA GLU A 305 24.75 -1.64 11.94
C GLU A 305 23.71 -0.57 11.58
N VAL A 306 22.54 -0.98 11.10
CA VAL A 306 21.43 -0.06 10.81
C VAL A 306 21.00 0.67 12.08
N ASP A 307 20.77 -0.04 13.19
CA ASP A 307 20.36 0.55 14.47
C ASP A 307 21.38 1.59 14.98
N SER A 308 22.67 1.27 14.90
CA SER A 308 23.76 2.17 15.31
C SER A 308 23.80 3.44 14.46
N ILE A 309 23.77 3.31 13.13
CA ILE A 309 23.86 4.46 12.22
C ILE A 309 22.62 5.36 12.36
N VAL A 310 21.42 4.78 12.53
CA VAL A 310 20.20 5.55 12.80
C VAL A 310 20.34 6.28 14.13
N GLY A 311 20.87 5.63 15.16
CA GLY A 311 21.12 6.24 16.47
C GLY A 311 22.06 7.44 16.41
N GLU A 312 23.17 7.35 15.66
CA GLU A 312 24.11 8.46 15.44
C GLU A 312 23.43 9.68 14.81
N VAL A 313 22.58 9.46 13.80
CA VAL A 313 21.87 10.54 13.09
C VAL A 313 20.76 11.17 13.94
N LEU A 314 20.07 10.37 14.76
CA LEU A 314 18.96 10.88 15.58
C LEU A 314 19.41 11.51 16.91
N ALA A 315 20.67 11.29 17.31
CA ALA A 315 21.27 11.87 18.50
C ALA A 315 22.00 13.21 18.25
N SER A 316 22.31 13.52 16.98
CA SER A 316 22.83 14.83 16.54
C SER A 316 21.73 15.86 16.36
#